data_AF-A0A0D2HG05-F1
#
_entry.id   AF-A0A0D2HG05-F1
#
_cell.length_a   1.000
_cell.length_b   1.000
_cell.length_c   1.000
_cell.angle_alpha   90.00
_cell.angle_beta   90.00
_cell.angle_gamma   90.00
#
_symmetry.space_group_name_H-M   'P 1'
#
loop_
_entity.id
_entity.type
_entity.pdbx_description
1 polymer ?
#
loop_
_entity_poly.entity_id
_entity_poly.type
_entity_poly.pdbx_seq_one_letter_code
_entity_poly.pdbx_strand_id
1 'polypeptide(L)'
;MIRRHAPPECVEAHQQITSLIDNVYESGNEAALFQLKAAFNVSQSSTYPDLAFLLTSPLSAWNQVWHRKPFPFTGSYCDPITSQASHYPTTETLRTTAHSLLSYANRTATANATALYYPLLNFFSHIRESSTYCAGRSVHDWLSLGRPSPYGWLTRTESGGLAMGYTLGSEGHPHLPPMASCMLSPAYFLDRCHRAYNITYEPQLVWLNKYGGPSLSYLRLAVSTGQLDYHRGLGPLAEFLENGDPNPRLVRNINDNGDYNNGSSSSSSSITTPQIIIQGGFHEWDFPGLFQNETAVEMPLAVQRAKTIEVEAVMAWLTEWNVTHTDIHAM
;
A
#
# COMPACT_ATOMS: atom_id res chain seq x y z
N MET A 1 -2.74 1.83 6.53
CA MET A 1 -3.40 0.53 6.78
C MET A 1 -2.49 -0.49 7.44
N ILE A 2 -1.40 -0.93 6.80
CA ILE A 2 -0.52 -2.00 7.32
C ILE A 2 -0.11 -1.78 8.78
N ARG A 3 0.46 -0.61 9.12
CA ARG A 3 0.85 -0.25 10.50
C ARG A 3 -0.25 -0.46 11.54
N ARG A 4 -1.52 -0.27 11.17
CA ARG A 4 -2.67 -0.31 12.10
C ARG A 4 -3.31 -1.69 12.22
N HIS A 5 -3.17 -2.55 11.20
CA HIS A 5 -3.93 -3.80 11.10
C HIS A 5 -3.05 -5.06 10.92
N ALA A 6 -1.77 -4.92 10.59
CA ALA A 6 -0.84 -6.04 10.59
C ALA A 6 -0.46 -6.46 12.03
N PRO A 7 0.05 -7.68 12.24
CA PRO A 7 0.55 -8.11 13.54
C PRO A 7 1.57 -7.12 14.10
N PRO A 8 1.42 -6.65 15.36
CA PRO A 8 2.29 -5.62 15.94
C PRO A 8 3.78 -5.97 15.88
N GLU A 9 4.15 -7.22 16.15
CA GLU A 9 5.53 -7.69 16.10
C GLU A 9 6.14 -7.60 14.70
N CYS A 10 5.35 -7.86 13.66
CA CYS A 10 5.78 -7.76 12.27
C CYS A 10 6.00 -6.30 11.87
N VAL A 11 5.10 -5.41 12.30
CA VAL A 11 5.22 -3.96 12.10
C VAL A 11 6.49 -3.43 12.77
N GLU A 12 6.71 -3.80 14.04
CA GLU A 12 7.89 -3.38 14.80
C GLU A 12 9.19 -3.89 14.16
N ALA A 13 9.26 -5.18 13.83
CA ALA A 13 10.45 -5.75 13.18
C ALA A 13 10.76 -5.06 11.84
N HIS A 14 9.74 -4.83 11.00
CA HIS A 14 9.91 -4.14 9.72
C HIS A 14 10.43 -2.71 9.89
N GLN A 15 9.86 -1.98 10.85
CA GLN A 15 10.26 -0.62 11.18
C GLN A 15 11.70 -0.54 11.69
N GLN A 16 12.11 -1.47 12.55
CA GLN A 16 13.47 -1.55 13.07
C GLN A 16 14.48 -1.90 11.97
N ILE A 17 14.16 -2.86 11.10
CA ILE A 17 14.98 -3.20 9.92
C ILE A 17 15.12 -1.99 8.99
N THR A 18 14.02 -1.32 8.66
CA THR A 18 14.02 -0.12 7.81
C THR A 18 14.90 0.97 8.40
N SER A 19 14.76 1.24 9.69
CA SER A 19 15.54 2.26 10.40
C SER A 19 17.03 1.91 10.43
N LEU A 20 17.39 0.63 10.63
CA LEU A 20 18.79 0.17 10.58
C LEU A 20 19.39 0.41 9.19
N ILE A 21 18.66 0.05 8.13
CA ILE A 21 19.11 0.22 6.75
C ILE A 21 19.28 1.71 6.41
N ASP A 22 18.35 2.56 6.84
CA ASP A 22 18.48 4.03 6.71
C ASP A 22 19.73 4.55 7.44
N ASN A 23 19.99 4.07 8.65
CA ASN A 23 21.18 4.45 9.41
C ASN A 23 22.49 4.05 8.71
N VAL A 24 22.51 2.94 7.97
CA VAL A 24 23.68 2.55 7.15
C VAL A 24 23.96 3.63 6.11
N TYR A 25 22.93 4.07 5.39
CA TYR A 25 23.06 5.12 4.38
C TYR A 25 23.45 6.47 4.99
N GLU A 26 22.76 6.91 6.04
CA GLU A 26 23.00 8.18 6.71
C GLU A 26 24.38 8.27 7.39
N SER A 27 25.00 7.13 7.69
CA SER A 27 26.35 7.11 8.25
C SER A 27 27.42 7.64 7.29
N GLY A 28 27.15 7.67 5.98
CA GLY A 28 28.14 7.98 4.96
C GLY A 28 29.23 6.92 4.80
N ASN A 29 29.13 5.75 5.46
CA ASN A 29 30.11 4.69 5.33
C ASN A 29 29.89 3.90 4.02
N GLU A 30 30.70 4.21 3.01
CA GLU A 30 30.62 3.58 1.68
C GLU A 30 30.83 2.06 1.72
N ALA A 31 31.70 1.55 2.61
CA ALA A 31 31.95 0.12 2.74
C ALA A 31 30.73 -0.62 3.31
N ALA A 32 30.05 -0.04 4.29
CA ALA A 32 28.82 -0.61 4.85
C ALA A 32 27.66 -0.57 3.83
N LEU A 33 27.54 0.53 3.07
CA LEU A 33 26.55 0.63 1.99
C LEU A 33 26.83 -0.38 0.87
N PHE A 34 28.09 -0.60 0.52
CA PHE A 34 28.51 -1.64 -0.43
C PHE A 34 28.10 -3.04 0.05
N GLN A 35 28.37 -3.35 1.32
CA GLN A 35 27.96 -4.61 1.95
C GLN A 35 26.45 -4.79 1.95
N LEU A 36 25.69 -3.73 2.25
CA LEU A 36 24.23 -3.74 2.23
C LEU A 36 23.68 -4.09 0.85
N LYS A 37 24.16 -3.41 -0.21
CA LYS A 37 23.77 -3.71 -1.60
C LYS A 37 24.12 -5.15 -2.00
N ALA A 38 25.30 -5.62 -1.60
CA ALA A 38 25.73 -7.00 -1.84
C ALA A 38 24.85 -8.02 -1.10
N ALA A 39 24.42 -7.72 0.13
CA ALA A 39 23.54 -8.59 0.92
C ALA A 39 22.16 -8.77 0.26
N PHE A 40 21.63 -7.73 -0.38
CA PHE A 40 20.40 -7.82 -1.18
C PHE A 40 20.62 -8.36 -2.60
N ASN A 41 21.85 -8.68 -2.98
CA ASN A 41 22.23 -9.16 -4.31
C ASN A 41 21.82 -8.22 -5.45
N VAL A 42 21.96 -6.91 -5.24
CA VAL A 42 21.72 -5.88 -6.28
C VAL A 42 23.04 -5.31 -6.78
N SER A 43 23.03 -4.72 -7.98
CA SER A 43 24.21 -4.05 -8.53
C SER A 43 24.65 -2.89 -7.63
N GLN A 44 25.96 -2.70 -7.53
CA GLN A 44 26.57 -1.58 -6.83
C GLN A 44 26.21 -0.22 -7.44
N SER A 45 25.82 -0.18 -8.72
CA SER A 45 25.32 1.01 -9.40
C SER A 45 23.94 1.47 -8.92
N SER A 46 23.22 0.66 -8.14
CA SER A 46 21.90 1.04 -7.60
C SER A 46 22.04 2.22 -6.63
N THR A 47 21.18 3.23 -6.75
CA THR A 47 21.11 4.29 -5.73
C THR A 47 20.48 3.75 -4.45
N TYR A 48 20.76 4.38 -3.31
CA TYR A 48 20.11 3.97 -2.06
C TYR A 48 18.58 4.18 -2.09
N PRO A 49 18.03 5.33 -2.59
CA PRO A 49 16.59 5.49 -2.71
C PRO A 49 15.92 4.44 -3.61
N ASP A 50 16.57 4.00 -4.70
CA ASP A 50 16.03 2.90 -5.52
C ASP A 50 16.00 1.59 -4.72
N LEU A 51 17.09 1.26 -4.00
CA LEU A 51 17.14 0.10 -3.09
C LEU A 51 16.04 0.20 -2.03
N ALA A 52 15.90 1.33 -1.36
CA ALA A 52 14.85 1.57 -0.37
C ALA A 52 13.45 1.35 -0.95
N PHE A 53 13.22 1.74 -2.21
CA PHE A 53 11.95 1.51 -2.90
C PHE A 53 11.72 0.02 -3.16
N LEU A 54 12.75 -0.72 -3.60
CA LEU A 54 12.72 -2.18 -3.67
C LEU A 54 12.32 -2.82 -2.33
N LEU A 55 12.88 -2.35 -1.21
CA LEU A 55 12.64 -2.93 0.11
C LEU A 55 11.19 -2.78 0.60
N THR A 56 10.37 -1.95 -0.06
CA THR A 56 8.92 -1.90 0.18
C THR A 56 8.15 -3.06 -0.45
N SER A 57 8.75 -3.78 -1.40
CA SER A 57 8.07 -4.84 -2.18
C SER A 57 7.37 -5.90 -1.32
N PRO A 58 7.94 -6.38 -0.19
CA PRO A 58 7.24 -7.36 0.65
C PRO A 58 5.93 -6.85 1.26
N LEU A 59 5.77 -5.53 1.42
CA LEU A 59 4.52 -4.93 1.88
C LEU A 59 3.37 -5.12 0.89
N SER A 60 3.67 -5.40 -0.39
CA SER A 60 2.65 -5.72 -1.40
C SER A 60 1.86 -6.98 -1.06
N ALA A 61 2.45 -7.92 -0.31
CA ALA A 61 1.77 -9.11 0.21
C ALA A 61 0.65 -8.77 1.21
N TRP A 62 0.53 -7.50 1.64
CA TRP A 62 -0.66 -7.07 2.36
C TRP A 62 -1.91 -7.20 1.49
N ASN A 63 -1.84 -6.88 0.20
CA ASN A 63 -3.01 -6.93 -0.66
C ASN A 63 -3.40 -8.38 -0.95
N GLN A 64 -4.59 -8.78 -0.50
CA GLN A 64 -5.13 -10.12 -0.74
C GLN A 64 -6.24 -10.06 -1.77
N VAL A 65 -6.56 -11.21 -2.38
CA VAL A 65 -7.76 -11.40 -3.19
C VAL A 65 -8.49 -12.63 -2.69
N TRP A 66 -9.82 -12.57 -2.62
CA TRP A 66 -10.62 -13.68 -2.07
C TRP A 66 -10.83 -14.84 -3.05
N HIS A 67 -10.66 -14.62 -4.35
CA HIS A 67 -10.98 -15.58 -5.41
C HIS A 67 -9.78 -16.42 -5.89
N ARG A 68 -8.62 -16.32 -5.23
CA ARG A 68 -7.41 -17.09 -5.56
C ARG A 68 -6.73 -17.58 -4.29
N LYS A 69 -5.81 -18.54 -4.43
CA LYS A 69 -4.98 -18.98 -3.31
C LYS A 69 -4.27 -17.76 -2.71
N PRO A 70 -4.41 -17.48 -1.41
CA PRO A 70 -3.81 -16.31 -0.80
C PRO A 70 -2.29 -16.42 -0.83
N PHE A 71 -1.64 -15.28 -0.93
CA PHE A 71 -0.21 -15.12 -0.63
C PHE A 71 -0.13 -14.31 0.66
N PRO A 72 -0.36 -14.94 1.82
CA PRO A 72 -0.68 -14.22 3.04
C PRO A 72 0.52 -13.41 3.53
N PHE A 73 0.26 -12.19 3.98
CA PHE A 73 1.26 -11.32 4.62
C PHE A 73 1.90 -12.00 5.85
N THR A 74 1.07 -12.69 6.65
CA THR A 74 1.49 -13.62 7.70
C THR A 74 1.93 -14.96 7.08
N GLY A 75 2.92 -15.63 7.64
CA GLY A 75 3.53 -16.82 7.00
C GLY A 75 4.61 -16.46 5.99
N SER A 76 4.26 -15.77 4.90
CA SER A 76 5.20 -15.56 3.78
C SER A 76 6.27 -14.51 4.07
N TYR A 77 5.89 -13.42 4.78
CA TYR A 77 6.78 -12.29 5.04
C TYR A 77 7.00 -12.03 6.53
N CYS A 78 5.92 -11.98 7.33
CA CYS A 78 6.05 -11.68 8.75
C CYS A 78 6.85 -12.74 9.51
N ASP A 79 6.57 -14.03 9.30
CA ASP A 79 7.19 -15.10 10.10
C ASP A 79 8.73 -15.10 9.96
N PRO A 80 9.33 -14.96 8.77
CA PRO A 80 10.78 -14.79 8.67
C PRO A 80 11.33 -13.58 9.42
N ILE A 81 10.70 -12.41 9.34
CA ILE A 81 11.27 -11.18 9.92
C ILE A 81 11.02 -11.05 11.43
N THR A 82 10.08 -11.79 12.00
CA THR A 82 9.88 -11.85 13.46
C THR A 82 10.63 -13.01 14.12
N SER A 83 11.18 -13.92 13.33
CA SER A 83 11.87 -15.11 13.84
C SER A 83 13.25 -14.82 14.44
N GLN A 84 13.58 -15.59 15.48
CA GLN A 84 14.90 -15.64 16.11
C GLN A 84 15.73 -16.84 15.63
N ALA A 85 15.38 -17.39 14.46
CA ALA A 85 16.12 -18.43 13.78
C ALA A 85 16.19 -18.13 12.28
N SER A 86 17.11 -18.79 11.56
CA SER A 86 17.21 -18.62 10.11
C SER A 86 16.11 -19.42 9.41
N HIS A 87 15.32 -18.76 8.55
CA HIS A 87 14.25 -19.38 7.76
C HIS A 87 14.71 -19.81 6.36
N TYR A 88 15.92 -19.41 5.96
CA TYR A 88 16.46 -19.60 4.62
C TYR A 88 17.87 -20.19 4.69
N PRO A 89 18.32 -20.92 3.65
CA PRO A 89 19.72 -21.26 3.51
C PRO A 89 20.58 -19.98 3.41
N THR A 90 21.52 -19.81 4.34
CA THR A 90 22.37 -18.61 4.40
C THR A 90 23.83 -18.97 4.19
N THR A 91 24.53 -18.15 3.41
CA THR A 91 25.99 -18.23 3.24
C THR A 91 26.72 -17.56 4.40
N GLU A 92 27.96 -17.95 4.66
CA GLU A 92 28.77 -17.30 5.70
C GLU A 92 28.91 -15.79 5.48
N THR A 93 29.13 -15.36 4.23
CA THR A 93 29.19 -13.93 3.87
C THR A 93 27.96 -13.15 4.32
N LEU A 94 26.75 -13.68 4.10
CA LEU A 94 25.51 -13.03 4.54
C LEU A 94 25.44 -12.92 6.07
N ARG A 95 25.86 -13.96 6.81
CA ARG A 95 25.87 -13.94 8.28
C ARG A 95 26.85 -12.89 8.80
N THR A 96 28.06 -12.85 8.25
CA THR A 96 29.06 -11.84 8.60
C THR A 96 28.55 -10.43 8.28
N THR A 97 27.93 -10.22 7.11
CA THR A 97 27.35 -8.93 6.75
C THR A 97 26.22 -8.53 7.68
N ALA A 98 25.28 -9.44 8.00
CA ALA A 98 24.21 -9.16 8.95
C ALA A 98 24.78 -8.73 10.31
N HIS A 99 25.74 -9.47 10.88
CA HIS A 99 26.41 -9.10 12.12
C HIS A 99 27.09 -7.73 12.06
N SER A 100 27.83 -7.45 10.98
CA SER A 100 28.54 -6.17 10.80
C SER A 100 27.56 -4.99 10.80
N LEU A 101 26.42 -5.14 10.11
CA LEU A 101 25.43 -4.08 9.96
C LEU A 101 24.60 -3.83 11.23
N LEU A 102 24.60 -4.73 12.22
CA LEU A 102 23.93 -4.49 13.52
C LEU A 102 24.53 -3.30 14.28
N SER A 103 25.77 -2.91 14.00
CA SER A 103 26.36 -1.69 14.59
C SER A 103 25.55 -0.42 14.27
N TYR A 104 24.77 -0.42 13.18
CA TYR A 104 23.90 0.67 12.77
C TYR A 104 22.50 0.62 13.42
N ALA A 105 22.19 -0.44 14.18
CA ALA A 105 20.95 -0.54 14.95
C ALA A 105 20.94 0.40 16.16
N ASN A 106 22.08 0.79 16.71
CA ASN A 106 22.16 1.62 17.93
C ASN A 106 21.57 3.04 17.76
N ARG A 107 21.32 3.48 16.53
CA ARG A 107 20.62 4.74 16.22
C ARG A 107 19.10 4.57 16.06
N THR A 108 18.62 3.33 16.08
CA THR A 108 17.19 3.01 16.13
C THR A 108 16.74 2.93 17.58
N ALA A 109 15.46 3.16 17.87
CA ALA A 109 14.87 2.98 19.21
C ALA A 109 14.81 1.49 19.66
N THR A 110 15.65 0.62 19.09
CA THR A 110 15.69 -0.82 19.39
C THR A 110 16.46 -1.05 20.68
N ALA A 111 15.79 -1.55 21.71
CA ALA A 111 16.39 -1.81 23.03
C ALA A 111 17.52 -2.87 23.00
N ASN A 112 17.52 -3.76 21.99
CA ASN A 112 18.52 -4.82 21.84
C ASN A 112 18.89 -5.05 20.36
N ALA A 113 19.97 -4.43 19.89
CA ALA A 113 20.48 -4.58 18.53
C ALA A 113 20.74 -6.04 18.12
N THR A 114 21.17 -6.90 19.05
CA THR A 114 21.49 -8.31 18.76
C THR A 114 20.24 -9.11 18.39
N ALA A 115 19.07 -8.72 18.91
CA ALA A 115 17.79 -9.37 18.58
C ALA A 115 17.36 -9.15 17.12
N LEU A 116 17.95 -8.15 16.43
CA LEU A 116 17.71 -7.89 15.01
C LEU A 116 18.54 -8.75 14.06
N TYR A 117 19.48 -9.57 14.58
CA TYR A 117 20.35 -10.39 13.74
C TYR A 117 19.56 -11.29 12.78
N TYR A 118 18.68 -12.15 13.31
CA TYR A 118 17.87 -13.06 12.50
C TYR A 118 16.82 -12.33 11.66
N PRO A 119 16.07 -11.34 12.19
CA PRO A 119 15.20 -10.49 11.37
C PRO A 119 15.89 -9.91 10.13
N LEU A 120 17.08 -9.31 10.30
CA LEU A 120 17.84 -8.71 9.20
C LEU A 120 18.36 -9.78 8.22
N LEU A 121 18.90 -10.88 8.73
CA LEU A 121 19.41 -11.98 7.90
C LEU A 121 18.31 -12.65 7.08
N ASN A 122 17.15 -12.89 7.70
CA ASN A 122 15.97 -13.42 7.04
C ASN A 122 15.42 -12.44 6.02
N PHE A 123 15.47 -11.13 6.29
CA PHE A 123 15.05 -10.10 5.34
C PHE A 123 15.94 -10.07 4.08
N PHE A 124 17.28 -10.12 4.23
CA PHE A 124 18.18 -10.26 3.08
C PHE A 124 17.82 -11.48 2.22
N SER A 125 17.61 -12.62 2.89
CA SER A 125 17.30 -13.87 2.21
C SER A 125 15.92 -13.84 1.54
N HIS A 126 14.92 -13.29 2.22
CA HIS A 126 13.57 -13.14 1.68
C HIS A 126 13.55 -12.29 0.41
N ILE A 127 14.26 -11.15 0.37
CA ILE A 127 14.36 -10.32 -0.83
C ILE A 127 15.07 -11.07 -1.95
N ARG A 128 16.16 -11.78 -1.65
CA ARG A 128 16.90 -12.56 -2.65
C ARG A 128 16.06 -13.68 -3.28
N GLU A 129 15.27 -14.39 -2.47
CA GLU A 129 14.41 -15.50 -2.92
C GLU A 129 13.16 -15.00 -3.66
N SER A 130 12.50 -13.96 -3.14
CA SER A 130 11.29 -13.38 -3.75
C SER A 130 11.61 -12.60 -5.03
N SER A 131 12.86 -12.14 -5.17
CA SER A 131 13.26 -11.19 -6.21
C SER A 131 14.49 -11.69 -6.99
N THR A 132 14.52 -12.99 -7.32
CA THR A 132 15.64 -13.62 -8.06
C THR A 132 15.97 -12.96 -9.40
N TYR A 133 14.96 -12.41 -10.08
CA TYR A 133 15.15 -11.70 -11.35
C TYR A 133 15.96 -10.39 -11.22
N CYS A 134 16.11 -9.84 -10.01
CA CYS A 134 16.92 -8.64 -9.73
C CYS A 134 18.39 -8.95 -9.49
N ALA A 135 18.74 -10.22 -9.35
CA ALA A 135 20.07 -10.64 -8.95
C ALA A 135 21.16 -10.00 -9.83
N GLY A 136 22.04 -9.21 -9.21
CA GLY A 136 23.14 -8.52 -9.86
C GLY A 136 22.75 -7.34 -10.78
N ARG A 137 21.46 -7.02 -10.92
CA ARG A 137 20.97 -5.89 -11.73
C ARG A 137 20.91 -4.60 -10.94
N SER A 138 20.96 -3.46 -11.61
CA SER A 138 20.62 -2.20 -10.96
C SER A 138 19.13 -2.20 -10.60
N VAL A 139 18.80 -1.69 -9.41
CA VAL A 139 17.39 -1.64 -8.97
C VAL A 139 16.55 -0.79 -9.93
N HIS A 140 17.13 0.27 -10.48
CA HIS A 140 16.49 1.13 -11.48
C HIS A 140 16.02 0.35 -12.70
N ASP A 141 16.91 -0.45 -13.31
CA ASP A 141 16.60 -1.22 -14.51
C ASP A 141 15.58 -2.32 -14.21
N TRP A 142 15.78 -3.01 -13.08
CA TRP A 142 14.91 -4.12 -12.69
C TRP A 142 13.47 -3.68 -12.48
N LEU A 143 13.24 -2.66 -11.64
CA LEU A 143 11.89 -2.14 -11.37
C LEU A 143 11.35 -1.29 -12.53
N SER A 144 12.11 -1.17 -13.63
CA SER A 144 11.75 -0.33 -14.78
C SER A 144 11.39 1.10 -14.34
N LEU A 145 12.14 1.65 -13.36
CA LEU A 145 11.76 2.89 -12.66
C LEU A 145 11.71 4.12 -13.58
N GLY A 146 12.44 4.07 -14.70
CA GLY A 146 12.48 5.09 -15.75
C GLY A 146 11.66 4.76 -17.00
N ARG A 147 10.92 3.65 -17.04
CA ARG A 147 10.16 3.25 -18.24
C ARG A 147 8.85 4.06 -18.34
N PRO A 148 8.62 4.81 -19.43
CA PRO A 148 7.39 5.55 -19.60
C PRO A 148 6.20 4.62 -19.89
N SER A 149 5.02 5.00 -19.40
CA SER A 149 3.74 4.36 -19.68
C SER A 149 2.61 5.42 -19.63
N PRO A 150 1.47 5.20 -20.29
CA PRO A 150 0.36 6.16 -20.27
C PRO A 150 -0.16 6.45 -18.86
N TYR A 151 -0.33 5.42 -18.03
CA TYR A 151 -0.73 5.58 -16.64
C TYR A 151 0.35 6.27 -15.79
N GLY A 152 1.62 5.95 -16.06
CA GLY A 152 2.74 6.61 -15.40
C GLY A 152 2.81 8.10 -15.72
N TRP A 153 2.49 8.51 -16.95
CA TRP A 153 2.45 9.93 -17.32
C TRP A 153 1.40 10.69 -16.49
N LEU A 154 0.16 10.18 -16.44
CA LEU A 154 -0.93 10.79 -15.66
C LEU A 154 -0.56 10.92 -14.18
N THR A 155 -0.08 9.83 -13.57
CA THR A 155 0.33 9.84 -12.16
C THR A 155 1.48 10.81 -11.91
N ARG A 156 2.46 10.91 -12.81
CA ARG A 156 3.57 11.87 -12.68
C ARG A 156 3.09 13.32 -12.81
N THR A 157 2.22 13.63 -13.77
CA THR A 157 1.77 15.01 -14.03
C THR A 157 0.76 15.51 -13.02
N GLU A 158 -0.06 14.63 -12.45
CA GLU A 158 -1.16 15.03 -11.57
C GLU A 158 -0.85 14.84 -10.09
N SER A 159 -0.16 13.75 -9.70
CA SER A 159 0.14 13.41 -8.30
C SER A 159 1.63 13.37 -7.96
N GLY A 160 2.53 13.62 -8.93
CA GLY A 160 3.98 13.53 -8.75
C GLY A 160 4.49 12.09 -8.67
N GLY A 161 3.64 11.10 -8.98
CA GLY A 161 3.94 9.68 -8.78
C GLY A 161 4.24 9.34 -7.32
N LEU A 162 3.76 10.15 -6.39
CA LEU A 162 3.90 9.90 -4.96
C LEU A 162 3.14 8.60 -4.64
N ALA A 163 3.87 7.62 -4.11
CA ALA A 163 3.23 6.47 -3.48
C ALA A 163 2.64 6.96 -2.14
N MET A 164 1.40 7.42 -2.19
CA MET A 164 0.74 8.10 -1.07
C MET A 164 0.40 7.09 0.04
N GLY A 165 1.37 6.93 0.94
CA GLY A 165 1.25 6.33 2.28
C GLY A 165 2.31 6.90 3.23
N TYR A 166 3.10 7.86 2.75
CA TYR A 166 4.13 8.59 3.46
C TYR A 166 3.52 9.82 4.13
N THR A 167 3.06 9.67 5.36
CA THR A 167 3.19 10.79 6.30
C THR A 167 4.60 10.75 6.84
N LEU A 168 5.50 11.53 6.22
CA LEU A 168 6.67 12.03 6.93
C LEU A 168 6.17 12.63 8.25
N GLY A 169 6.80 12.30 9.37
CA GLY A 169 6.39 12.78 10.68
C GLY A 169 6.22 14.29 10.66
N SER A 170 4.97 14.76 10.66
CA SER A 170 4.63 16.16 10.82
C SER A 170 4.44 16.46 12.29
N GLU A 171 4.57 17.74 12.63
CA GLU A 171 4.25 18.26 13.97
C GLU A 171 2.83 17.80 14.36
N GLY A 172 2.71 17.14 15.53
CA GLY A 172 1.44 16.53 15.99
C GLY A 172 1.33 15.01 15.79
N HIS A 173 2.21 14.39 14.99
CA HIS A 173 2.34 12.94 14.92
C HIS A 173 3.72 12.53 15.49
N PRO A 174 3.78 11.99 16.72
CA PRO A 174 5.05 11.66 17.37
C PRO A 174 5.92 10.76 16.47
N HIS A 175 7.24 10.90 16.60
CA HIS A 175 8.28 10.19 15.83
C HIS A 175 8.17 8.66 15.95
N LEU A 176 7.20 8.06 15.28
CA LEU A 176 7.12 6.62 15.10
C LEU A 176 8.10 6.23 13.99
N PRO A 177 8.89 5.16 14.18
CA PRO A 177 9.72 4.59 13.12
C PRO A 177 8.93 4.41 11.80
N PRO A 178 9.50 4.74 10.64
CA PRO A 178 8.74 4.72 9.40
C PRO A 178 8.55 3.28 8.90
N MET A 179 7.40 2.99 8.27
CA MET A 179 7.16 1.68 7.62
C MET A 179 7.95 1.51 6.33
N ALA A 180 8.52 2.58 5.79
CA ALA A 180 9.35 2.55 4.60
C ALA A 180 10.37 3.70 4.73
N SER A 181 11.51 3.59 4.08
CA SER A 181 12.64 4.53 4.24
C SER A 181 12.27 6.01 4.08
N CYS A 182 12.74 6.90 4.95
CA CYS A 182 12.52 8.34 4.77
C CYS A 182 13.16 8.91 3.48
N MET A 183 14.04 8.14 2.81
CA MET A 183 14.65 8.52 1.55
C MET A 183 13.70 8.41 0.35
N LEU A 184 12.53 7.77 0.50
CA LEU A 184 11.43 7.84 -0.47
C LEU A 184 10.67 9.16 -0.32
N SER A 185 11.40 10.27 -0.47
CA SER A 185 10.90 11.62 -0.34
C SER A 185 10.14 12.07 -1.60
N PRO A 186 9.35 13.15 -1.52
CA PRO A 186 8.77 13.77 -2.71
C PRO A 186 9.82 14.07 -3.79
N ALA A 187 11.00 14.55 -3.40
CA ALA A 187 12.10 14.82 -4.33
C ALA A 187 12.57 13.57 -5.09
N TYR A 188 12.65 12.42 -4.43
CA TYR A 188 12.99 11.15 -5.08
C TYR A 188 11.93 10.75 -6.12
N PHE A 189 10.64 10.85 -5.77
CA PHE A 189 9.56 10.51 -6.71
C PHE A 189 9.52 11.46 -7.90
N LEU A 190 9.67 12.76 -7.67
CA LEU A 190 9.69 13.80 -8.70
C LEU A 190 10.89 13.69 -9.64
N ASP A 191 12.09 13.43 -9.12
CA ASP A 191 13.28 13.19 -9.95
C ASP A 191 13.03 12.03 -10.94
N ARG A 192 12.42 10.94 -10.47
CA ARG A 192 12.02 9.83 -11.34
C ARG A 192 10.99 10.25 -12.39
N CYS A 193 10.04 11.14 -12.07
CA CYS A 193 9.10 11.67 -13.05
C CYS A 193 9.83 12.43 -14.15
N HIS A 194 10.69 13.37 -13.76
CA HIS A 194 11.43 14.23 -14.66
C HIS A 194 12.31 13.42 -15.59
N ARG A 195 13.03 12.41 -15.07
CA ARG A 195 13.86 11.53 -15.88
C ARG A 195 13.05 10.65 -16.86
N ALA A 196 11.90 10.14 -16.44
CA ALA A 196 11.10 9.23 -17.27
C ALA A 196 10.32 9.93 -18.40
N TYR A 197 9.87 11.16 -18.18
CA TYR A 197 8.96 11.87 -19.11
C TYR A 197 9.47 13.23 -19.59
N ASN A 198 10.67 13.64 -19.19
CA ASN A 198 11.24 14.96 -19.50
C ASN A 198 10.31 16.12 -19.12
N ILE A 199 9.58 15.96 -18.01
CA ILE A 199 8.70 16.98 -17.44
C ILE A 199 9.57 17.94 -16.61
N THR A 200 9.34 19.25 -16.75
CA THR A 200 10.10 20.30 -16.06
C THR A 200 9.25 21.14 -15.10
N TYR A 201 8.03 20.71 -14.82
CA TYR A 201 7.07 21.42 -13.99
C TYR A 201 6.58 20.54 -12.85
N GLU A 202 6.18 21.19 -11.75
CA GLU A 202 5.64 20.52 -10.55
C GLU A 202 4.28 19.86 -10.81
N PRO A 203 3.95 18.74 -10.15
CA PRO A 203 2.68 18.05 -10.35
C PRO A 203 1.49 18.96 -10.08
N GLN A 204 0.48 18.87 -10.93
CA GLN A 204 -0.72 19.71 -10.88
C GLN A 204 -1.77 19.03 -9.99
N LEU A 205 -1.58 19.09 -8.67
CA LEU A 205 -2.52 18.50 -7.68
C LEU A 205 -3.97 19.03 -7.83
N VAL A 206 -4.12 20.23 -8.41
CA VAL A 206 -5.43 20.79 -8.74
C VAL A 206 -6.18 19.96 -9.78
N TRP A 207 -5.48 19.28 -10.70
CA TRP A 207 -6.09 18.37 -11.67
C TRP A 207 -6.53 17.07 -10.99
N LEU A 208 -5.66 16.50 -10.15
CA LEU A 208 -5.97 15.31 -9.36
C LEU A 208 -7.22 15.52 -8.49
N ASN A 209 -7.30 16.67 -7.82
CA ASN A 209 -8.40 16.99 -6.89
C ASN A 209 -9.58 17.71 -7.54
N LYS A 210 -9.54 17.93 -8.86
CA LYS A 210 -10.55 18.73 -9.60
C LYS A 210 -11.98 18.27 -9.34
N TYR A 211 -12.17 16.97 -9.15
CA TYR A 211 -13.50 16.36 -8.98
C TYR A 211 -13.86 16.09 -7.51
N GLY A 212 -13.10 16.64 -6.57
CA GLY A 212 -13.42 16.62 -5.15
C GLY A 212 -12.50 15.77 -4.29
N GLY A 213 -11.61 14.94 -4.88
CA GLY A 213 -10.64 14.14 -4.12
C GLY A 213 -11.31 13.36 -2.97
N PRO A 214 -10.83 13.48 -1.72
CA PRO A 214 -11.50 12.88 -0.54
C PRO A 214 -12.94 13.35 -0.29
N SER A 215 -13.35 14.48 -0.85
CA SER A 215 -14.72 15.02 -0.79
C SER A 215 -15.57 14.67 -2.02
N LEU A 216 -15.06 13.86 -2.95
CA LEU A 216 -15.80 13.44 -4.16
C LEU A 216 -17.17 12.88 -3.77
N SER A 217 -18.21 13.47 -4.35
CA SER A 217 -19.61 13.07 -4.18
C SER A 217 -20.37 13.49 -5.43
N TYR A 218 -21.16 12.58 -5.99
CA TYR A 218 -21.98 12.91 -7.15
C TYR A 218 -23.21 12.00 -7.19
N LEU A 219 -24.31 12.47 -7.77
CA LEU A 219 -25.50 11.64 -7.96
C LEU A 219 -25.17 10.48 -8.91
N ARG A 220 -25.64 9.27 -8.60
CA ARG A 220 -25.36 8.04 -9.36
C ARG A 220 -23.87 7.67 -9.38
N LEU A 221 -23.18 7.95 -8.28
CA LEU A 221 -21.82 7.52 -8.03
C LEU A 221 -21.79 6.64 -6.79
N ALA A 222 -21.45 5.36 -6.99
CA ALA A 222 -21.09 4.47 -5.90
C ALA A 222 -19.59 4.57 -5.62
N VAL A 223 -19.22 4.62 -4.35
CA VAL A 223 -17.83 4.52 -3.91
C VAL A 223 -17.70 3.28 -3.03
N SER A 224 -16.86 2.34 -3.44
CA SER A 224 -16.60 1.08 -2.74
C SER A 224 -15.12 0.99 -2.38
N THR A 225 -14.81 0.43 -1.21
CA THR A 225 -13.43 0.15 -0.80
C THR A 225 -13.39 -1.02 0.17
N GLY A 226 -12.29 -1.78 0.15
CA GLY A 226 -11.97 -2.71 1.22
C GLY A 226 -11.66 -1.99 2.53
N GLN A 227 -12.10 -2.54 3.66
CA GLN A 227 -11.75 -2.05 5.00
C GLN A 227 -10.22 -1.97 5.20
N LEU A 228 -9.49 -2.95 4.66
CA LEU A 228 -8.05 -3.15 4.78
C LEU A 228 -7.27 -2.68 3.55
N ASP A 229 -7.93 -2.07 2.56
CA ASP A 229 -7.26 -1.55 1.36
C ASP A 229 -6.30 -0.40 1.73
N TYR A 230 -5.01 -0.54 1.43
CA TYR A 230 -4.05 0.53 1.74
C TYR A 230 -4.31 1.83 0.97
N HIS A 231 -5.04 1.78 -0.15
CA HIS A 231 -5.48 2.98 -0.90
C HIS A 231 -6.69 3.67 -0.27
N ARG A 232 -7.43 3.01 0.64
CA ARG A 232 -8.63 3.57 1.28
C ARG A 232 -8.37 4.94 1.90
N GLY A 233 -7.17 5.16 2.46
CA GLY A 233 -6.78 6.43 3.08
C GLY A 233 -6.71 7.62 2.12
N LEU A 234 -6.76 7.40 0.81
CA LEU A 234 -6.67 8.44 -0.22
C LEU A 234 -8.04 8.84 -0.80
N GLY A 235 -9.06 8.05 -0.51
CA GLY A 235 -10.37 8.19 -1.12
C GLY A 235 -11.44 8.78 -0.20
N PRO A 236 -12.66 8.96 -0.73
CA PRO A 236 -13.85 9.39 0.01
C PRO A 236 -14.14 8.68 1.33
N LEU A 237 -13.74 7.41 1.42
CA LEU A 237 -14.02 6.51 2.54
C LEU A 237 -12.79 6.26 3.44
N ALA A 238 -11.81 7.18 3.38
CA ALA A 238 -10.71 7.22 4.34
C ALA A 238 -11.23 7.26 5.78
N GLU A 239 -10.53 6.61 6.71
CA GLU A 239 -10.95 6.58 8.12
C GLU A 239 -10.80 7.93 8.81
N PHE A 240 -9.78 8.68 8.41
CA PHE A 240 -9.43 9.98 8.95
C PHE A 240 -9.25 10.98 7.81
N LEU A 241 -9.54 12.24 8.09
CA LEU A 241 -9.19 13.37 7.25
C LEU A 241 -7.70 13.70 7.41
N GLU A 242 -7.19 14.59 6.56
CA GLU A 242 -5.78 15.03 6.59
C GLU A 242 -5.37 15.64 7.94
N ASN A 243 -6.30 16.30 8.64
CA ASN A 243 -6.09 16.88 9.96
C ASN A 243 -6.14 15.85 11.11
N GLY A 244 -6.31 14.55 10.81
CA GLY A 244 -6.40 13.47 11.79
C GLY A 244 -7.80 13.24 12.39
N ASP A 245 -8.78 14.08 12.06
CA ASP A 245 -10.15 13.89 12.57
C ASP A 245 -10.82 12.67 11.92
N PRO A 246 -11.70 11.95 12.63
CA PRO A 246 -12.51 10.90 12.04
C PRO A 246 -13.33 11.41 10.84
N ASN A 247 -13.37 10.63 9.76
CA ASN A 247 -14.11 11.03 8.58
C ASN A 247 -15.63 11.09 8.87
N PRO A 248 -16.28 12.26 8.74
CA PRO A 248 -17.70 12.42 9.07
C PRO A 248 -18.62 11.58 8.19
N ARG A 249 -18.16 11.13 7.01
CA ARG A 249 -18.89 10.17 6.17
C ARG A 249 -19.07 8.82 6.85
N LEU A 250 -18.11 8.42 7.66
CA LEU A 250 -18.13 7.14 8.36
C LEU A 250 -18.95 7.22 9.65
N VAL A 251 -18.87 8.34 10.38
CA VAL A 251 -19.62 8.55 11.63
C VAL A 251 -21.14 8.48 11.40
N ARG A 252 -21.64 9.00 10.28
CA ARG A 252 -23.07 8.92 9.93
C ARG A 252 -23.55 7.50 9.58
N ASN A 253 -22.62 6.60 9.30
CA ASN A 253 -22.89 5.22 8.92
C ASN A 253 -22.67 4.22 10.07
N ILE A 254 -22.28 4.66 11.27
CA ILE A 254 -22.15 3.78 12.44
C ILE A 254 -23.48 3.80 13.20
N ASN A 255 -24.10 2.62 13.41
CA ASN A 255 -25.25 2.50 14.31
C ASN A 255 -24.77 2.44 15.78
N ASP A 256 -25.67 2.65 16.75
CA ASP A 256 -25.37 2.74 18.20
C ASP A 256 -24.61 1.52 18.80
N ASN A 257 -24.44 0.44 18.02
CA ASN A 257 -23.70 -0.77 18.40
C ASN A 257 -22.25 -0.81 17.88
N GLY A 258 -21.75 0.25 17.22
CA GLY A 258 -20.38 0.31 16.72
C GLY A 258 -20.12 -0.49 15.44
N ASP A 259 -21.16 -1.06 14.84
CA ASP A 259 -21.07 -1.70 13.53
C ASP A 259 -21.17 -0.65 12.43
N TYR A 260 -20.30 -0.75 11.43
CA TYR A 260 -20.49 -0.02 10.18
C TYR A 260 -21.78 -0.54 9.54
N ASN A 261 -22.81 0.30 9.44
CA ASN A 261 -23.98 0.01 8.61
C ASN A 261 -23.50 -0.18 7.18
N ASN A 262 -23.27 -1.42 6.78
CA ASN A 262 -23.21 -1.79 5.37
C ASN A 262 -24.63 -1.66 4.81
N GLY A 263 -25.02 -0.43 4.47
CA GLY A 263 -26.15 -0.13 3.58
C GLY A 263 -27.57 -0.43 4.09
N SER A 264 -27.77 -1.02 5.28
CA SER A 264 -29.13 -1.26 5.79
C SER A 264 -29.74 -0.03 6.45
N SER A 265 -29.79 1.10 5.73
CA SER A 265 -30.79 2.12 6.02
C SER A 265 -31.55 2.41 4.73
N SER A 266 -32.85 2.19 4.81
CA SER A 266 -33.90 2.52 3.85
C SER A 266 -34.04 4.03 3.59
N SER A 267 -32.93 4.77 3.58
CA SER A 267 -32.87 6.16 3.16
C SER A 267 -32.62 6.19 1.65
N SER A 268 -33.44 6.93 0.91
CA SER A 268 -33.30 7.14 -0.54
C SER A 268 -31.91 7.63 -0.96
N SER A 269 -31.13 8.22 -0.04
CA SER A 269 -29.73 8.59 -0.22
C SER A 269 -28.77 7.40 -0.39
N SER A 270 -29.08 6.23 0.17
CA SER A 270 -28.24 5.01 0.11
C SER A 270 -28.14 4.46 -1.31
N ILE A 271 -29.23 4.55 -2.08
CA ILE A 271 -29.32 4.01 -3.45
C ILE A 271 -28.77 5.00 -4.49
N THR A 272 -28.91 6.31 -4.27
CA THR A 272 -28.45 7.33 -5.22
C THR A 272 -26.96 7.58 -5.17
N THR A 273 -26.33 7.39 -4.01
CA THR A 273 -24.89 7.60 -3.78
C THR A 273 -24.32 6.57 -2.80
N PRO A 274 -24.25 5.28 -3.18
CA PRO A 274 -23.80 4.22 -2.28
C PRO A 274 -22.37 4.46 -1.80
N GLN A 275 -22.15 4.24 -0.49
CA GLN A 275 -20.84 4.28 0.15
C GLN A 275 -20.60 2.94 0.84
N ILE A 276 -19.70 2.14 0.28
CA ILE A 276 -19.57 0.72 0.60
C ILE A 276 -18.19 0.45 1.21
N ILE A 277 -18.18 -0.06 2.44
CA ILE A 277 -16.97 -0.62 3.06
C ILE A 277 -17.11 -2.14 3.11
N ILE A 278 -16.25 -2.82 2.37
CA ILE A 278 -16.20 -4.29 2.36
C ILE A 278 -15.45 -4.72 3.61
N GLN A 279 -16.16 -5.23 4.61
CA GLN A 279 -15.56 -5.70 5.88
C GLN A 279 -14.55 -6.81 5.62
N GLY A 280 -13.35 -6.66 6.19
CA GLY A 280 -12.20 -7.54 5.92
C GLY A 280 -11.66 -7.48 4.48
N GLY A 281 -12.24 -6.65 3.61
CA GLY A 281 -11.85 -6.56 2.21
C GLY A 281 -10.56 -5.78 2.00
N PHE A 282 -9.79 -6.17 0.98
CA PHE A 282 -8.61 -5.46 0.52
C PHE A 282 -8.95 -4.71 -0.78
N HIS A 283 -7.94 -4.42 -1.61
CA HIS A 283 -8.13 -3.62 -2.81
C HIS A 283 -9.11 -4.29 -3.78
N GLU A 284 -10.20 -3.58 -4.08
CA GLU A 284 -11.19 -3.93 -5.12
C GLU A 284 -11.78 -5.34 -4.97
N TRP A 285 -12.11 -5.76 -3.73
CA TRP A 285 -12.71 -7.06 -3.47
C TRP A 285 -14.10 -7.26 -4.08
N ASP A 286 -14.78 -6.18 -4.41
CA ASP A 286 -16.04 -6.13 -5.17
C ASP A 286 -15.87 -6.45 -6.65
N PHE A 287 -14.68 -6.39 -7.25
CA PHE A 287 -14.52 -6.60 -8.69
C PHE A 287 -14.55 -8.07 -9.13
N PRO A 288 -13.81 -8.99 -8.49
CA PRO A 288 -13.77 -10.37 -8.94
C PRO A 288 -15.17 -11.01 -8.97
N GLY A 289 -15.40 -11.88 -9.94
CA GLY A 289 -16.57 -12.72 -10.05
C GLY A 289 -16.19 -14.19 -10.02
N LEU A 290 -17.18 -15.07 -9.95
CA LEU A 290 -17.01 -16.51 -10.13
C LEU A 290 -17.74 -16.91 -11.41
N PHE A 291 -17.09 -17.71 -12.25
CA PHE A 291 -17.78 -18.43 -13.31
C PHE A 291 -18.65 -19.53 -12.72
N GLN A 292 -19.69 -19.95 -13.47
CA GLN A 292 -20.63 -20.99 -13.01
C GLN A 292 -19.93 -22.32 -12.64
N ASN A 293 -18.79 -22.62 -13.24
CA ASN A 293 -18.01 -23.83 -12.98
C ASN A 293 -16.97 -23.68 -11.85
N GLU A 294 -16.79 -22.49 -11.27
CA GLU A 294 -15.86 -22.24 -10.15
C GLU A 294 -16.53 -22.48 -8.80
N THR A 295 -16.94 -23.72 -8.54
CA THR A 295 -17.73 -24.08 -7.34
C THR A 295 -16.88 -24.33 -6.09
N ALA A 296 -15.56 -24.35 -6.21
CA ALA A 296 -14.63 -24.65 -5.11
C ALA A 296 -14.26 -23.43 -4.26
N VAL A 297 -14.60 -22.22 -4.73
CA VAL A 297 -14.28 -20.96 -4.05
C VAL A 297 -15.58 -20.33 -3.58
N GLU A 298 -15.66 -20.03 -2.29
CA GLU A 298 -16.81 -19.34 -1.72
C GLU A 298 -16.57 -17.83 -1.69
N MET A 299 -17.49 -17.06 -2.28
CA MET A 299 -17.43 -15.60 -2.21
C MET A 299 -17.73 -15.13 -0.78
N PRO A 300 -16.88 -14.30 -0.15
CA PRO A 300 -17.14 -13.82 1.21
C PRO A 300 -18.47 -13.07 1.31
N LEU A 301 -19.19 -13.24 2.43
CA LEU A 301 -20.49 -12.59 2.64
C LEU A 301 -20.42 -11.06 2.50
N ALA A 302 -19.31 -10.45 2.95
CA ALA A 302 -19.10 -9.00 2.82
C ALA A 302 -19.02 -8.55 1.35
N VAL A 303 -18.42 -9.38 0.49
CA VAL A 303 -18.32 -9.14 -0.96
C VAL A 303 -19.68 -9.34 -1.63
N GLN A 304 -20.42 -10.40 -1.26
CA GLN A 304 -21.77 -10.63 -1.76
C GLN A 304 -22.69 -9.43 -1.46
N ARG A 305 -22.64 -8.93 -0.21
CA ARG A 305 -23.41 -7.75 0.21
C ARG A 305 -23.04 -6.50 -0.58
N ALA A 306 -21.74 -6.24 -0.77
CA ALA A 306 -21.26 -5.10 -1.56
C ALA A 306 -21.80 -5.14 -3.00
N LYS A 307 -21.65 -6.28 -3.66
CA LYS A 307 -22.16 -6.51 -5.02
C LYS A 307 -23.68 -6.37 -5.12
N THR A 308 -24.43 -6.84 -4.13
CA THR A 308 -25.89 -6.64 -4.09
C THR A 308 -26.24 -5.15 -4.05
N ILE A 309 -25.58 -4.35 -3.20
CA ILE A 309 -25.81 -2.90 -3.12
C ILE A 309 -25.44 -2.21 -4.44
N GLU A 310 -24.33 -2.60 -5.07
CA GLU A 310 -23.91 -2.08 -6.38
C GLU A 310 -24.96 -2.37 -7.46
N VAL A 311 -25.46 -3.61 -7.53
CA VAL A 311 -26.51 -4.02 -8.48
C VAL A 311 -27.81 -3.26 -8.23
N GLU A 312 -28.26 -3.17 -6.96
CA GLU A 312 -29.47 -2.43 -6.59
C GLU A 312 -29.38 -0.95 -6.99
N ALA A 313 -28.24 -0.31 -6.75
CA ALA A 313 -28.00 1.07 -7.13
C ALA A 313 -28.06 1.27 -8.64
N VAL A 314 -27.35 0.44 -9.42
CA VAL A 314 -27.35 0.50 -10.88
C VAL A 314 -28.75 0.25 -11.45
N MET A 315 -29.49 -0.73 -10.92
CA MET A 315 -30.86 -1.02 -11.34
C MET A 315 -31.80 0.16 -11.06
N ALA A 316 -31.65 0.83 -9.91
CA ALA A 316 -32.42 2.03 -9.61
C ALA A 316 -32.10 3.18 -10.57
N TRP A 317 -30.83 3.41 -10.89
CA TRP A 317 -30.41 4.44 -11.83
C TRP A 317 -30.92 4.17 -13.24
N LEU A 318 -30.89 2.91 -13.69
CA LEU A 318 -31.45 2.51 -15.00
C LEU A 318 -32.97 2.68 -15.05
N THR A 319 -33.66 2.37 -13.95
CA THR A 319 -35.12 2.56 -13.85
C THR A 319 -35.47 4.04 -13.92
N GLU A 320 -34.77 4.90 -13.18
CA GLU A 320 -34.91 6.36 -13.24
C GLU A 320 -34.61 6.90 -14.64
N TRP A 321 -33.54 6.41 -15.28
CA TRP A 321 -33.17 6.80 -16.64
C TRP A 321 -34.29 6.44 -17.63
N ASN A 322 -34.84 5.23 -17.55
CA ASN A 322 -35.91 4.78 -18.45
C ASN A 322 -37.14 5.70 -18.33
N VAL A 323 -37.61 5.96 -17.10
CA VAL A 323 -38.76 6.86 -16.85
C VAL A 323 -38.52 8.26 -17.42
N THR A 324 -37.30 8.78 -17.34
CA THR A 324 -36.97 10.14 -17.80
C THR A 324 -36.68 10.26 -19.30
N HIS A 325 -36.54 9.15 -20.02
CA HIS A 325 -36.16 9.14 -21.45
C HIS A 325 -37.15 8.42 -22.36
N THR A 326 -38.21 7.79 -21.83
CA THR A 326 -39.29 7.20 -22.63
C THR A 326 -40.30 8.22 -23.18
N ASP A 327 -40.28 9.48 -22.74
CA ASP A 327 -41.22 10.53 -23.20
C ASP A 327 -40.81 11.25 -24.50
N ILE A 328 -39.72 10.84 -25.18
CA ILE A 328 -39.20 11.54 -26.37
C ILE A 328 -39.92 11.11 -27.68
N HIS A 329 -40.78 10.09 -27.65
CA HIS A 329 -41.55 9.66 -28.83
C HIS A 329 -43.05 9.99 -28.79
N ALA A 330 -43.49 10.85 -27.86
CA ALA A 330 -44.89 11.26 -27.71
C ALA A 330 -45.15 12.76 -28.00
N MET A 331 -44.30 13.44 -28.79
CA MET A 331 -44.60 14.77 -29.35
C MET A 331 -44.55 14.77 -30.87
#